data_AF-A0A959Y0X1-F1
#
_entry.id   AF-A0A959Y0X1-F1
#
_cell.length_a   1.000
_cell.length_b   1.000
_cell.length_c   1.000
_cell.angle_alpha   90.00
_cell.angle_beta   90.00
_cell.angle_gamma   90.00
#
_symmetry.space_group_name_H-M   'P 1'
#
loop_
_entity.id
_entity.type
_entity.pdbx_description
1 polymer ?
#
loop_
_entity_poly.entity_id
_entity_poly.type
_entity_poly.pdbx_seq_one_letter_code
_entity_poly.pdbx_strand_id
1 'polypeptide(L)' 'MGMMKEFKEFAMRGNVVDMAVGIVIGGAFGKIVSSFVGDVLMPPIGMLLGGMDFSKLAYELQPA' A
#
# COMPACT_ATOMS: atom_id res chain seq x y z
N MET A 1 32.56 2.74 -25.04
CA MET A 1 32.21 2.30 -23.67
C MET A 1 30.75 1.88 -23.72
N GLY A 2 30.36 0.75 -23.13
CA GLY A 2 29.01 0.21 -23.29
C GLY A 2 28.04 0.77 -22.25
N MET A 3 26.80 1.06 -22.67
CA MET A 3 25.68 1.55 -21.84
C MET A 3 25.52 0.80 -20.50
N MET A 4 25.85 -0.49 -20.46
CA MET A 4 25.76 -1.31 -19.25
C MET A 4 26.77 -0.90 -18.15
N LYS A 5 27.95 -0.40 -18.53
CA LYS A 5 28.93 0.14 -17.58
C LYS A 5 28.47 1.49 -17.03
N GLU A 6 27.99 2.36 -17.91
CA GLU A 6 27.46 3.68 -17.54
C GLU A 6 26.21 3.59 -16.66
N PHE A 7 25.31 2.63 -16.95
CA PHE A 7 24.16 2.34 -16.11
C PHE A 7 24.56 1.81 -14.74
N LYS A 8 25.56 0.91 -14.67
CA LYS A 8 26.08 0.44 -13.37
C LYS A 8 26.65 1.59 -12.58
N GLU A 9 27.41 2.47 -13.21
CA GLU A 9 28.01 3.65 -12.56
C GLU A 9 26.96 4.67 -12.11
N PHE A 10 25.87 4.82 -12.87
CA PHE A 10 24.70 5.62 -12.51
C PHE A 10 23.90 5.01 -11.36
N ALA A 11 23.63 3.70 -11.41
CA ALA A 11 22.88 2.97 -10.39
C ALA A 11 23.65 2.82 -9.07
N MET A 12 24.98 2.82 -9.12
CA MET A 12 25.85 2.82 -7.94
C MET A 12 25.87 4.17 -7.19
N ARG A 13 25.25 5.22 -7.73
CA ARG A 13 25.16 6.52 -7.05
C ARG A 13 24.20 6.38 -5.87
N GLY A 14 24.71 6.63 -4.65
CA GLY A 14 23.92 6.48 -3.41
C GLY A 14 22.59 7.24 -3.44
N ASN A 15 22.57 8.46 -3.97
CA ASN A 15 21.35 9.27 -4.07
C ASN A 15 20.25 8.66 -4.98
N VAL A 16 20.63 7.87 -5.99
CA VAL A 16 19.67 7.19 -6.89
C VAL A 16 19.12 5.94 -6.22
N VAL A 17 19.98 5.18 -5.54
CA VAL A 17 19.59 3.97 -4.80
C VAL A 17 18.63 4.32 -3.66
N ASP A 18 18.97 5.32 -2.85
CA ASP A 18 18.16 5.73 -1.70
C ASP A 18 16.79 6.25 -2.15
N MET A 19 16.74 6.99 -3.25
CA MET A 19 15.49 7.44 -3.87
C MET A 19 14.64 6.27 -4.38
N ALA A 20 15.25 5.29 -5.05
CA ALA A 20 14.56 4.10 -5.54
C ALA A 20 13.98 3.26 -4.38
N VAL A 21 14.75 3.08 -3.32
CA VAL A 21 14.30 2.39 -2.09
C VAL A 21 13.12 3.13 -1.46
N GLY A 22 13.18 4.46 -1.36
CA GLY A 22 12.09 5.28 -0.84
C GLY A 22 10.79 5.13 -1.63
N ILE A 23 10.85 5.08 -2.96
CA ILE A 23 9.68 4.89 -3.83
C ILE A 23 9.09 3.48 -3.67
N VAL A 24 9.94 2.45 -3.62
CA VAL A 24 9.49 1.06 -3.45
C VAL A 24 8.80 0.87 -2.10
N ILE A 25 9.40 1.40 -1.03
CA ILE A 25 8.81 1.37 0.30
C ILE A 25 7.51 2.18 0.32
N GLY A 26 7.50 3.40 -0.23
CA GLY A 26 6.31 4.24 -0.28
C GLY A 26 5.13 3.57 -1.00
N GLY A 27 5.40 2.89 -2.13
CA GLY A 27 4.38 2.18 -2.90
C GLY A 27 3.89 0.89 -2.21
N ALA A 28 4.77 0.15 -1.54
CA ALA A 28 4.42 -1.10 -0.88
C ALA A 28 3.77 -0.89 0.50
N PHE A 29 4.22 0.12 1.25
CA PHE A 29 3.79 0.38 2.63
C PHE A 29 2.32 0.75 2.72
N GLY A 30 1.76 1.39 1.69
CA GLY A 30 0.32 1.66 1.61
C GLY A 30 -0.54 0.40 1.74
N LYS A 31 -0.17 -0.70 1.07
CA LYS A 31 -0.90 -1.98 1.17
C LYS A 31 -0.79 -2.60 2.57
N ILE A 32 0.37 -2.46 3.21
CA ILE A 32 0.59 -2.94 4.58
C ILE A 32 -0.33 -2.17 5.54
N VAL A 33 -0.40 -0.85 5.41
CA VAL A 33 -1.30 -0.02 6.22
C VAL A 33 -2.77 -0.36 5.93
N SER A 34 -3.18 -0.53 4.67
CA SER A 34 -4.55 -0.90 4.32
C SER A 34 -4.98 -2.25 4.90
N SER A 35 -4.14 -3.28 4.81
CA SER A 35 -4.41 -4.59 5.42
C SER A 35 -4.41 -4.51 6.95
N PHE A 36 -3.49 -3.77 7.55
CA PHE A 36 -3.51 -3.56 9.00
C PHE A 36 -4.80 -2.87 9.48
N VAL A 37 -5.23 -1.80 8.80
CA VAL A 37 -6.47 -1.12 9.12
C VAL A 37 -7.66 -2.05 8.93
N GLY A 38 -7.73 -2.78 7.82
CA GLY A 38 -8.88 -3.62 7.51
C GLY A 38 -8.98 -4.90 8.33
N ASP A 39 -7.87 -5.58 8.55
CA ASP A 39 -7.87 -6.90 9.16
C ASP A 39 -7.72 -6.82 10.69
N VAL A 40 -7.14 -5.74 11.22
CA VAL A 40 -6.84 -5.60 12.66
C VAL A 40 -7.66 -4.49 13.32
N LEU A 41 -7.83 -3.33 12.68
CA LEU A 41 -8.56 -2.19 13.29
C LEU A 41 -10.07 -2.20 13.02
N MET A 42 -10.52 -2.58 11.81
CA MET A 42 -11.95 -2.60 11.49
C MET A 42 -12.77 -3.58 12.34
N PRO A 43 -12.31 -4.79 12.72
CA PRO A 43 -13.14 -5.70 13.52
C PRO A 43 -13.49 -5.16 14.92
N PRO A 44 -12.54 -4.61 15.71
CA PRO A 44 -12.85 -3.97 16.99
C PRO A 44 -13.69 -2.70 16.84
N ILE A 45 -13.41 -1.86 15.84
CA ILE A 45 -14.17 -0.62 15.59
C ILE A 45 -15.60 -0.95 15.14
N GLY A 46 -15.78 -1.95 14.27
CA GLY A 46 -17.08 -2.43 13.82
C GLY A 46 -17.91 -3.05 14.94
N MET A 47 -17.26 -3.72 15.91
CA MET A 47 -17.92 -4.18 17.13
C MET A 47 -18.36 -3.03 18.04
N LEU A 48 -17.55 -1.97 18.18
CA LEU A 48 -17.86 -0.81 19.03
C LEU A 48 -18.89 0.15 18.42
N LEU A 49 -18.93 0.29 17.09
CA LEU A 49 -19.88 1.14 16.37
C LEU A 49 -21.23 0.46 16.03
N GLY A 50 -21.50 -0.74 16.57
CA GLY A 50 -22.84 -1.32 16.57
C GLY A 50 -23.08 -2.53 15.65
N GLY A 51 -22.07 -3.32 15.32
CA GLY A 51 -22.27 -4.62 14.65
C GLY A 51 -22.57 -4.54 13.14
N MET A 52 -22.38 -3.38 12.51
CA MET A 52 -22.34 -3.28 11.06
C MET A 52 -20.95 -3.65 10.55
N ASP A 53 -20.87 -4.86 10.02
CA ASP A 53 -19.75 -5.36 9.24
C ASP A 53 -19.74 -4.58 7.90
N PHE A 54 -18.92 -3.54 7.79
CA PHE A 54 -18.78 -2.75 6.54
C PHE A 54 -18.28 -3.60 5.36
N SER A 55 -17.76 -4.80 5.62
CA SER A 55 -17.45 -5.81 4.61
C SER A 55 -18.69 -6.42 3.96
N LYS A 56 -19.86 -6.36 4.63
CA LYS A 56 -21.15 -6.90 4.15
C LYS A 56 -22.14 -5.81 3.72
N LEU A 57 -21.76 -4.53 3.84
CA LEU A 57 -22.54 -3.37 3.37
C LEU A 57 -22.41 -3.14 1.84
N ALA A 58 -22.27 -4.21 1.06
CA ALA A 58 -22.60 -4.17 -0.36
C ALA A 58 -24.13 -4.15 -0.49
N TYR A 59 -24.71 -2.97 -0.26
CA TYR A 59 -26.13 -2.73 -0.49
C TYR A 59 -26.34 -2.80 -2.01
N GLU A 60 -26.92 -3.91 -2.52
CA GLU A 60 -27.50 -3.93 -3.86
C GLU A 60 -28.53 -2.80 -3.92
N LEU A 61 -28.18 -1.72 -4.61
CA LEU A 61 -29.16 -0.70 -4.94
C LEU A 61 -30.19 -1.36 -5.85
N GLN A 62 -31.33 -1.75 -5.29
CA GLN A 62 -32.50 -2.11 -6.07
C GLN A 62 -32.86 -0.88 -6.92
N PRO A 63 -32.77 -0.95 -8.26
CA PRO A 63 -33.18 0.15 -9.10
C PRO A 63 -34.69 0.34 -8.90
N ALA A 64 -35.09 1.59 -8.63
CA ALA A 64 -36.48 2.03 -8.66
C ALA A 64 -37.03 1.99 -10.09
#